data_AF-A0A527XHT0-F1
#
_entry.id   AF-A0A527XHT0-F1
#
_cell.length_a   1.000
_cell.length_b   1.000
_cell.length_c   1.000
_cell.angle_alpha   90.00
_cell.angle_beta   90.00
_cell.angle_gamma   90.00
#
_symmetry.space_group_name_H-M   'P 1'
#
loop_
_entity.id
_entity.type
_entity.pdbx_description
1 polymer ?
#
loop_
_entity_poly.entity_id
_entity_poly.type
_entity_poly.pdbx_seq_one_letter_code
_entity_poly.pdbx_strand_id
1 'polypeptide(L)' 'SRRPRPAPRERLVMDMRDTIVYAIGDVHGCHEELRALEQKIELDAQRFRSRKIIIMLGDYIDRGPHSRRVVDHLMAPPP' A
#
# COMPACT_ATOMS: atom_id res chain seq x y z
N SER A 1 26.24 8.05 -22.17
CA SER A 1 25.94 8.97 -21.07
C SER A 1 25.39 8.18 -19.90
N ARG A 2 26.09 8.08 -18.76
CA ARG A 2 25.61 7.39 -17.55
C ARG A 2 24.77 8.39 -16.73
N ARG A 3 23.49 8.10 -16.49
CA ARG A 3 22.67 8.87 -15.55
C ARG A 3 23.31 8.83 -14.16
N PRO A 4 23.41 9.95 -13.44
CA PRO A 4 23.92 9.95 -12.07
C PRO A 4 23.03 9.07 -11.19
N ARG A 5 23.67 8.32 -10.28
CA ARG A 5 22.96 7.45 -9.34
C ARG A 5 22.10 8.34 -8.45
N PRO A 6 20.79 8.08 -8.32
CA PRO A 6 19.94 8.88 -7.46
C PRO A 6 20.50 8.86 -6.03
N ALA A 7 20.39 9.99 -5.33
CA ALA A 7 20.77 10.10 -3.93
C ALA A 7 20.15 8.94 -3.13
N PRO A 8 20.85 8.39 -2.13
CA PRO A 8 20.28 7.33 -1.31
C PRO A 8 18.94 7.78 -0.74
N ARG A 9 17.89 6.99 -0.99
CA ARG A 9 16.57 7.26 -0.41
C ARG A 9 16.71 7.19 1.10
N GLU A 10 16.22 8.22 1.79
CA GLU A 10 16.18 8.24 3.24
C GLU A 10 15.40 7.02 3.74
N ARG A 11 15.99 6.28 4.68
CA ARG A 11 15.30 5.17 5.32
C ARG A 11 14.35 5.75 6.36
N LEU A 12 13.05 5.63 6.11
CA LEU A 12 12.04 5.95 7.10
C LEU A 12 12.20 4.99 8.30
N VAL A 13 12.26 5.57 9.50
CA VAL A 13 12.21 4.84 10.77
C VAL A 13 10.89 5.17 11.43
N MET A 14 10.12 4.15 11.78
CA MET A 14 8.85 4.30 12.49
C MET A 14 8.88 3.43 13.75
N ASP A 15 8.31 3.95 14.85
CA ASP A 15 8.01 3.12 16.01
C ASP A 15 6.80 2.23 15.70
N MET A 16 7.02 0.91 15.80
CA MET A 16 6.06 -0.13 15.45
C MET A 16 5.47 -0.82 16.69
N ARG A 17 5.74 -0.31 17.90
CA ARG A 17 5.09 -0.82 19.11
C ARG A 17 3.58 -0.75 18.99
N ASP A 18 2.91 -1.79 19.48
CA ASP A 18 1.45 -1.94 19.48
C ASP A 18 0.80 -1.60 18.13
N THR A 19 1.45 -2.05 17.04
CA THR A 19 1.00 -1.80 15.66
C THR A 19 0.77 -3.12 14.92
N ILE A 20 -0.42 -3.25 14.33
CA ILE A 20 -0.73 -4.30 13.35
C ILE A 20 -0.37 -3.79 11.96
N VAL A 21 0.37 -4.60 11.22
CA VAL A 21 0.89 -4.24 9.90
C VAL A 21 0.32 -5.16 8.83
N TYR A 22 -0.29 -4.56 7.83
CA TYR A 22 -0.72 -5.24 6.62
C TYR A 22 0.20 -4.81 5.48
N ALA A 23 0.99 -5.74 4.95
CA ALA A 23 1.85 -5.48 3.79
C ALA A 23 1.13 -5.98 2.53
N ILE A 24 0.87 -5.07 1.59
CA ILE A 24 0.20 -5.38 0.32
C ILE A 24 1.25 -5.34 -0.80
N GLY A 25 1.38 -6.46 -1.50
CA GLY A 25 2.28 -6.61 -2.65
C GLY A 25 1.75 -5.92 -3.91
N ASP A 26 2.23 -6.39 -5.06
CA ASP A 26 1.97 -5.79 -6.36
C ASP A 26 0.48 -5.79 -6.71
N VAL A 27 -0.05 -4.61 -7.09
CA VAL A 27 -1.47 -4.43 -7.42
C VAL A 27 -1.70 -4.49 -8.93
N HIS A 28 -0.76 -4.02 -9.75
CA HIS A 28 -0.82 -4.09 -11.21
C HIS A 28 -2.15 -3.66 -11.83
N GLY A 29 -2.74 -2.56 -11.36
CA GLY A 29 -4.02 -2.05 -11.89
C GLY A 29 -5.27 -2.85 -11.51
N CYS A 30 -5.17 -3.86 -10.64
CA CYS A 30 -6.26 -4.68 -10.12
C CYS A 30 -7.04 -3.95 -8.99
N HIS A 31 -7.76 -2.90 -9.38
CA HIS A 31 -8.50 -2.03 -8.46
C HIS A 31 -9.55 -2.79 -7.63
N GLU A 32 -10.34 -3.67 -8.26
CA GLU A 32 -11.44 -4.36 -7.57
C GLU A 32 -10.90 -5.36 -6.53
N GLU A 33 -9.82 -6.06 -6.86
CA GLU A 33 -9.12 -6.97 -5.97
C GLU A 33 -8.49 -6.25 -4.79
N LEU A 34 -7.91 -5.06 -5.03
CA LEU A 34 -7.40 -4.21 -3.95
C LEU A 34 -8.53 -3.80 -3.00
N ARG A 35 -9.67 -3.33 -3.51
CA ARG A 35 -10.83 -2.98 -2.67
C ARG A 35 -11.38 -4.17 -1.90
N ALA A 36 -11.46 -5.34 -2.52
CA ALA A 36 -11.91 -6.56 -1.84
C ALA A 36 -10.92 -7.02 -0.77
N LEU A 37 -9.61 -6.81 -0.96
CA LEU A 37 -8.59 -7.08 0.04
C LEU A 37 -8.68 -6.09 1.21
N GLU A 38 -8.85 -4.80 0.93
CA GLU A 38 -9.02 -3.76 1.94
C GLU A 38 -10.22 -4.03 2.85
N GLN A 39 -11.36 -4.45 2.29
CA GLN A 39 -12.52 -4.86 3.10
C GLN A 39 -12.21 -6.03 4.05
N LYS A 40 -11.41 -7.00 3.60
CA LYS A 40 -10.97 -8.11 4.47
C LYS A 40 -10.04 -7.62 5.58
N ILE A 41 -9.15 -6.67 5.26
CA ILE A 41 -8.25 -6.04 6.21
C ILE A 41 -9.06 -5.25 7.25
N GLU A 42 -10.05 -4.44 6.84
CA GLU A 42 -10.93 -3.70 7.74
C GLU A 42 -11.63 -4.64 8.74
N LEU A 43 -12.20 -5.74 8.25
CA LEU A 43 -12.88 -6.73 9.09
C LEU A 43 -11.93 -7.43 10.07
N ASP A 44 -10.72 -7.79 9.63
CA ASP A 44 -9.73 -8.39 10.51
C ASP A 44 -9.20 -7.38 11.54
N ALA A 45 -8.96 -6.13 11.13
CA ALA A 45 -8.44 -5.05 11.97
C ALA A 45 -9.36 -4.70 13.14
N GLN A 46 -10.68 -4.92 13.01
CA GLN A 46 -11.65 -4.72 14.09
C GLN A 46 -11.39 -5.58 15.32
N ARG A 47 -10.66 -6.70 15.16
CA ARG A 47 -10.28 -7.59 16.27
C ARG A 47 -9.24 -6.98 17.20
N PHE A 48 -8.54 -5.93 16.75
CA PHE A 48 -7.42 -5.33 17.45
C PHE A 48 -7.72 -3.89 17.85
N ARG A 49 -7.39 -3.52 19.10
CA ARG A 49 -7.45 -2.12 19.56
C ARG A 49 -6.19 -1.31 19.23
N SER A 50 -5.11 -2.00 18.88
CA SER A 50 -3.81 -1.48 18.47
C SER A 50 -3.90 -0.55 17.26
N ARG A 51 -2.83 0.25 17.04
CA ARG A 51 -2.65 1.03 15.82
C ARG A 51 -2.60 0.10 14.61
N LYS A 52 -3.10 0.53 13.45
CA LYS A 52 -3.02 -0.23 12.20
C LYS A 52 -2.28 0.58 11.15
N ILE A 53 -1.47 -0.09 10.34
CA ILE A 53 -0.77 0.50 9.21
C ILE A 53 -0.90 -0.46 8.03
N ILE A 54 -1.25 0.10 6.87
CA ILE A 54 -1.14 -0.58 5.58
C ILE A 54 0.14 -0.08 4.92
N ILE A 55 1.01 -1.00 4.50
CA ILE A 55 2.23 -0.71 3.75
C ILE A 55 2.08 -1.30 2.36
N MET A 56 2.04 -0.40 1.37
CA MET A 56 2.05 -0.76 -0.04
C MET A 56 3.51 -0.99 -0.49
N LEU A 57 3.81 -2.17 -1.05
CA LEU A 57 5.19 -2.58 -1.37
C LEU A 57 5.69 -2.08 -2.73
N GLY A 58 4.81 -1.81 -3.68
CA GLY A 58 5.15 -1.30 -5.01
C GLY A 58 4.21 -1.78 -6.11
N ASP A 59 4.61 -1.54 -7.36
CA ASP A 59 3.99 -2.07 -8.58
C ASP A 59 2.45 -1.95 -8.63
N TYR A 60 1.97 -0.73 -8.41
CA TYR A 60 0.55 -0.40 -8.46
C TYR A 60 -0.01 -0.35 -9.89
N ILE A 61 0.88 -0.10 -10.84
CA ILE A 61 0.59 0.18 -12.25
C ILE A 61 1.12 -0.96 -13.14
N ASP A 62 0.81 -0.87 -14.43
CA ASP A 62 1.10 -1.84 -15.48
C ASP A 62 0.25 -3.12 -15.43
N ARG A 63 0.04 -3.72 -16.62
CA ARG A 63 -0.68 -4.98 -16.88
C ARG A 63 -2.19 -5.02 -16.60
N GLY A 64 -2.72 -4.22 -15.70
CA GLY A 64 -4.16 -4.18 -15.39
C GLY A 64 -4.95 -3.08 -16.12
N PRO A 65 -6.28 -3.24 -16.24
CA PRO A 65 -7.15 -2.35 -17.00
C PRO A 65 -7.42 -1.00 -16.31
N HIS A 66 -7.12 -0.87 -15.02
CA HIS A 66 -7.57 0.26 -14.19
C HIS A 66 -6.44 0.96 -13.40
N SER A 67 -5.22 1.00 -13.94
CA SER A 67 -4.05 1.66 -13.32
C SER A 67 -4.35 3.08 -12.79
N ARG A 68 -5.11 3.89 -13.54
CA ARG A 68 -5.53 5.23 -13.07
C ARG A 68 -6.39 5.17 -11.81
N ARG A 69 -7.38 4.27 -11.76
CA ARG A 69 -8.25 4.13 -10.57
C ARG A 69 -7.47 3.68 -9.36
N VAL A 70 -6.48 2.79 -9.52
CA VAL A 70 -5.60 2.38 -8.42
C VAL A 70 -4.84 3.57 -7.86
N VAL A 71 -4.22 4.39 -8.72
CA VAL A 71 -3.48 5.57 -8.26
C VAL A 71 -4.41 6.60 -7.60
N ASP A 72 -5.55 6.91 -8.23
CA ASP A 72 -6.54 7.84 -7.70
C ASP A 72 -7.04 7.37 -6.31
N HIS A 73 -7.26 6.05 -6.15
CA HIS A 73 -7.65 5.43 -4.88
C HIS A 73 -6.54 5.50 -3.82
N LEU A 74 -5.29 5.17 -4.17
CA LEU A 74 -4.15 5.21 -3.23
C LEU A 74 -3.77 6.63 -2.79
N MET A 75 -4.21 7.66 -3.52
CA MET A 75 -4.05 9.06 -3.14
C MET A 75 -5.15 9.55 -2.17
N ALA A 76 -6.24 8.80 -2.03
CA ALA A 76 -7.30 9.07 -1.07
C ALA A 76 -6.90 8.60 0.35
N PRO A 77 -7.66 8.97 1.40
CA PRO A 77 -7.46 8.41 2.73
C PRO A 77 -7.53 6.87 2.71
N PRO A 78 -6.69 6.19 3.51
CA PRO A 78 -6.77 4.74 3.65
C PRO A 78 -8.11 4.32 4.29
N PRO A 79 -8.53 3.07 4.04
CA PRO A 79 -9.74 2.49 4.65
C PRO A 79 -9.71 2.47 6.19
#